data_AF-A0A1G0LVM6-F1
#
_entry.id   AF-A0A1G0LVM6-F1
#
_cell.length_a   1.000
_cell.length_b   1.000
_cell.length_c   1.000
_cell.angle_alpha   90.00
_cell.angle_beta   90.00
_cell.angle_gamma   90.00
#
_symmetry.space_group_name_H-M   'P 1'
#
loop_
_entity.id
_entity.type
_entity.pdbx_description
1 polymer ?
#
loop_
_entity_poly.entity_id
_entity_poly.type
_entity_poly.pdbx_seq_one_letter_code
_entity_poly.pdbx_strand_id
1 'polypeptide(L)'
;MRTKAFTLIEVMVVMAIISVLAGIMMPAVWKFWESEETATTRQRLEDLRTAMVGERTLIQNGVRTNFGFVGDNGELPFGNMTGAGGLKYLGQKPESGYPQWDGPYMKGNFDITTYTVDAWGRMFVYTPVMSSNRYISAEIRSYGPNGLPNDSDDIVVLVGEQDTMPTSRLTGKIPFADHTSAYSARTEFTYPDPNDGGIRNASECRKIAKAQSMYTSIHFQKLPVGKITYKTSIYAAYNTNCNGAAVSTLESYYFINDSAKEMLVDFHP
;
A
#
# COMPACT_ATOMS: atom_id res chain seq x y z
N MET A 1 4.67 68.17 -39.16
CA MET A 1 4.29 66.74 -39.01
C MET A 1 2.94 66.70 -38.31
N ARG A 2 1.91 66.13 -38.95
CA ARG A 2 0.54 66.12 -38.41
C ARG A 2 0.34 64.81 -37.66
N THR A 3 0.35 64.86 -36.33
CA THR A 3 0.05 63.72 -35.45
C THR A 3 -1.41 63.33 -35.66
N LYS A 4 -1.68 62.08 -36.06
CA LYS A 4 -3.05 61.57 -36.14
C LYS A 4 -3.57 61.43 -34.72
N ALA A 5 -4.62 62.17 -34.38
CA ALA A 5 -5.33 62.05 -33.11
C ALA A 5 -6.26 60.82 -33.18
N PHE A 6 -6.19 59.97 -32.16
CA PHE A 6 -7.05 58.79 -32.02
C PHE A 6 -8.52 59.19 -31.91
N THR A 7 -9.40 58.40 -32.52
CA THR A 7 -10.85 58.65 -32.47
C THR A 7 -11.45 58.08 -31.18
N LEU A 8 -12.50 58.73 -30.64
CA LEU A 8 -13.20 58.28 -29.43
C LEU A 8 -13.74 56.84 -29.56
N ILE A 9 -14.20 56.49 -30.76
CA ILE A 9 -14.74 55.16 -31.04
C ILE A 9 -13.67 54.06 -31.02
N GLU A 10 -12.45 54.37 -31.46
CA GLU A 10 -11.33 53.45 -31.47
C GLU A 10 -10.91 53.08 -30.04
N VAL A 11 -10.90 54.06 -29.13
CA VAL A 11 -10.64 53.81 -27.71
C VAL A 11 -11.77 52.98 -27.08
N MET A 12 -13.04 53.24 -27.42
CA MET A 12 -14.17 52.46 -26.89
C MET A 12 -14.12 50.99 -27.32
N VAL A 13 -13.84 50.73 -28.60
CA VAL A 13 -13.76 49.36 -29.13
C VAL A 13 -12.59 48.60 -28.49
N VAL A 14 -11.43 49.26 -28.31
CA VAL A 14 -10.26 48.65 -27.65
C VAL A 14 -10.58 48.28 -26.20
N MET A 15 -11.23 49.16 -25.44
CA MET A 15 -11.62 48.88 -24.05
C MET A 15 -12.64 47.74 -23.96
N ALA A 16 -13.58 47.65 -24.91
CA ALA A 16 -14.55 46.55 -24.98
C ALA A 16 -13.88 45.20 -25.29
N ILE A 17 -12.84 45.18 -26.13
CA ILE A 17 -12.09 43.96 -26.42
C ILE A 17 -11.25 43.56 -25.19
N ILE A 18 -10.59 44.52 -24.52
CA ILE A 18 -9.77 44.25 -23.33
C ILE A 18 -10.62 43.68 -22.19
N SER A 19 -11.84 44.19 -21.95
CA SER A 19 -12.71 43.71 -20.88
C SER A 19 -13.18 42.26 -21.11
N VAL A 20 -13.53 41.92 -22.35
CA VAL A 20 -13.89 40.55 -22.73
C VAL A 20 -12.70 39.60 -22.57
N LEU A 21 -11.52 40.00 -23.04
CA LEU A 21 -10.29 39.21 -22.90
C LEU A 21 -9.91 39.00 -21.43
N ALA A 22 -10.01 40.04 -20.60
CA ALA A 22 -9.72 39.97 -19.18
C ALA A 22 -10.68 39.00 -18.45
N GLY A 23 -11.97 39.01 -18.80
CA GLY A 23 -12.95 38.08 -18.23
C GLY A 23 -12.65 36.61 -18.54
N ILE A 24 -12.15 36.31 -19.75
CA ILE A 24 -11.80 34.95 -20.17
C ILE A 24 -10.52 34.46 -19.48
N MET A 25 -9.59 35.35 -19.14
CA MET A 25 -8.29 34.98 -18.56
C MET A 25 -8.33 34.68 -17.05
N MET A 26 -9.32 35.15 -16.30
CA MET A 26 -9.38 34.97 -14.83
C MET A 26 -9.28 33.50 -14.36
N PRO A 27 -10.02 32.52 -14.93
CA PRO A 27 -9.98 31.14 -14.45
C PRO A 27 -8.64 30.43 -14.70
N ALA A 28 -7.89 30.87 -15.72
CA ALA A 28 -6.58 30.31 -16.04
C ALA A 28 -5.55 30.69 -14.99
N VAL A 29 -5.57 31.95 -14.52
CA VAL A 29 -4.63 32.46 -13.51
C VAL A 29 -4.72 31.68 -12.21
N TRP A 30 -5.92 31.31 -11.76
CA TRP A 30 -6.12 30.56 -10.52
C TRP A 30 -5.52 29.15 -10.55
N LYS A 31 -5.46 28.51 -11.73
CA LYS A 31 -4.80 27.19 -11.88
C LYS A 31 -3.27 27.26 -11.85
N PHE A 32 -2.69 28.44 -12.08
CA PHE A 32 -1.22 28.64 -12.09
C PHE A 32 -0.67 29.09 -10.73
N TRP A 33 -1.51 29.25 -9.71
CA TRP A 33 -1.10 29.72 -8.38
C TRP A 33 -0.75 28.58 -7.41
N GLU A 34 -0.87 27.32 -7.82
CA GLU A 34 -0.29 26.25 -7.03
C GLU A 34 1.23 26.42 -7.07
N SER A 35 1.81 26.70 -5.91
CA SER A 35 3.23 27.02 -5.82
C SER A 35 4.06 25.81 -6.27
N GLU A 36 5.17 26.03 -6.98
CA GLU A 36 6.07 24.94 -7.40
C GLU A 36 6.53 24.12 -6.18
N GLU A 37 6.64 24.76 -5.01
CA GLU A 37 6.94 24.10 -3.74
C GLU A 37 5.82 23.14 -3.31
N THR A 38 4.56 23.54 -3.46
CA THR A 38 3.38 22.71 -3.14
C THR A 38 3.34 21.48 -4.05
N ALA A 39 3.54 21.68 -5.35
CA ALA A 39 3.60 20.60 -6.33
C ALA A 39 4.75 19.62 -6.04
N THR A 40 5.94 20.15 -5.75
CA THR A 40 7.12 19.36 -5.38
C THR A 40 6.89 18.56 -4.10
N THR A 41 6.29 19.18 -3.08
CA THR A 41 5.99 18.54 -1.80
C THR A 41 4.98 17.41 -1.96
N ARG A 42 3.91 17.63 -2.73
CA ARG A 42 2.92 16.59 -3.04
C ARG A 42 3.57 15.42 -3.80
N GLN A 43 4.43 15.70 -4.78
CA GLN A 43 5.16 14.65 -5.50
C GLN A 43 6.03 13.82 -4.55
N ARG A 44 6.80 14.47 -3.66
CA ARG A 44 7.63 13.77 -2.67
C ARG A 44 6.82 12.89 -1.72
N LEU A 45 5.65 13.36 -1.27
CA LEU A 45 4.75 12.58 -0.43
C LEU A 45 4.20 11.35 -1.16
N GLU A 46 3.84 11.48 -2.43
CA GLU A 46 3.40 10.35 -3.26
C GLU A 46 4.54 9.37 -3.55
N ASP A 47 5.77 9.85 -3.74
CA ASP A 47 6.95 8.99 -3.89
C ASP A 47 7.21 8.19 -2.60
N LEU A 48 7.09 8.83 -1.42
CA LEU A 48 7.19 8.15 -0.12
C LEU A 48 6.07 7.11 0.05
N ARG A 49 4.83 7.46 -0.31
CA ARG A 49 3.71 6.50 -0.31
C ARG A 49 4.01 5.31 -1.21
N THR A 50 4.47 5.57 -2.42
CA THR A 50 4.84 4.53 -3.40
C THR A 50 5.99 3.67 -2.89
N ALA A 51 6.98 4.22 -2.20
CA ALA A 51 8.04 3.41 -1.60
C ALA A 51 7.56 2.56 -0.41
N MET A 52 6.58 3.03 0.35
CA MET A 52 5.99 2.25 1.44
C MET A 52 5.17 1.07 0.93
N VAL A 53 4.20 1.31 0.06
CA VAL A 53 3.20 0.28 -0.34
C VAL A 53 3.40 -0.25 -1.75
N GLY A 54 4.39 0.27 -2.47
CA GLY A 54 4.69 -0.03 -3.85
C GLY A 54 3.81 0.70 -4.86
N GLU A 55 4.11 0.49 -6.14
CA GLU A 55 3.27 0.96 -7.26
C GLU A 55 2.26 -0.12 -7.67
N ARG A 56 0.98 0.24 -7.73
CA ARG A 56 -0.12 -0.69 -8.04
C ARG A 56 -0.20 -1.05 -9.51
N THR A 57 0.21 -0.11 -10.36
CA THR A 57 0.10 -0.23 -11.81
C THR A 57 1.20 -1.10 -12.43
N LEU A 58 2.28 -1.39 -11.67
CA LEU A 58 3.36 -2.27 -12.12
C LEU A 58 2.94 -3.74 -12.00
N ILE A 59 2.36 -4.25 -13.08
CA ILE A 59 1.88 -5.63 -13.22
C ILE A 59 2.68 -6.32 -14.34
N GLN A 60 3.30 -7.45 -14.04
CA GLN A 60 3.86 -8.35 -15.06
C GLN A 60 3.17 -9.72 -14.95
N ASN A 61 2.77 -10.28 -16.10
CA ASN A 61 2.07 -11.57 -16.16
C ASN A 61 0.80 -11.63 -15.29
N GLY A 62 0.08 -10.51 -15.16
CA GLY A 62 -1.13 -10.41 -14.34
C GLY A 62 -0.88 -10.34 -12.83
N VAL A 63 0.38 -10.31 -12.39
CA VAL A 63 0.78 -10.20 -10.98
C VAL A 63 1.52 -8.88 -10.75
N ARG A 64 1.16 -8.18 -9.69
CA ARG A 64 1.86 -6.97 -9.25
C ARG A 64 3.31 -7.33 -8.88
N THR A 65 4.27 -6.52 -9.29
CA THR A 65 5.70 -6.79 -9.06
C THR A 65 6.37 -5.82 -8.10
N ASN A 66 5.69 -4.74 -7.68
CA ASN A 66 6.23 -3.74 -6.77
C ASN A 66 5.29 -3.54 -5.59
N PHE A 67 5.76 -3.88 -4.39
CA PHE A 67 4.98 -3.82 -3.14
C PHE A 67 5.62 -2.92 -2.09
N GLY A 68 6.70 -2.23 -2.46
CA GLY A 68 7.45 -1.35 -1.57
C GLY A 68 7.94 -2.05 -0.31
N PHE A 69 8.18 -1.26 0.71
CA PHE A 69 8.63 -1.70 2.03
C PHE A 69 7.71 -2.75 2.66
N VAL A 70 6.40 -2.60 2.50
CA VAL A 70 5.41 -3.47 3.15
C VAL A 70 5.42 -4.87 2.53
N GLY A 71 5.73 -5.01 1.24
CA GLY A 71 5.80 -6.33 0.60
C GLY A 71 6.87 -7.24 1.19
N ASP A 72 7.99 -6.65 1.60
CA ASP A 72 9.13 -7.39 2.16
C ASP A 72 8.99 -7.58 3.66
N ASN A 73 8.48 -6.56 4.36
CA ASN A 73 8.48 -6.54 5.82
C ASN A 73 7.12 -6.87 6.43
N GLY A 74 6.02 -6.79 5.68
CA GLY A 74 4.67 -7.11 6.14
C GLY A 74 4.02 -6.04 7.03
N GLU A 75 4.62 -4.86 7.15
CA GLU A 75 4.09 -3.69 7.85
C GLU A 75 4.77 -2.41 7.34
N LEU A 76 4.25 -1.26 7.75
CA LEU A 76 4.88 0.04 7.49
C LEU A 76 6.12 0.24 8.38
N PRO A 77 7.07 1.10 7.97
CA PRO A 77 8.24 1.41 8.77
C PRO A 77 7.88 1.90 10.17
N PHE A 78 8.37 1.22 11.19
CA PHE A 78 8.36 1.62 12.59
C PHE A 78 9.47 2.65 12.77
N GLY A 79 9.32 3.56 13.73
CA GLY A 79 10.36 4.55 14.00
C GLY A 79 9.84 5.71 14.80
N ASN A 80 10.75 6.38 15.51
CA ASN A 80 10.47 7.50 16.41
C ASN A 80 9.39 8.45 15.84
N MET A 81 8.33 8.68 16.62
CA MET A 81 7.15 9.49 16.27
C MET A 81 7.47 11.00 16.13
N THR A 82 8.75 11.36 15.98
CA THR A 82 9.23 12.74 15.85
C THR A 82 10.08 12.89 14.58
N GLY A 83 9.79 13.93 13.80
CA GLY A 83 10.44 14.20 12.51
C GLY A 83 10.15 13.13 11.45
N ALA A 84 11.15 12.84 10.61
CA ALA A 84 11.06 11.86 9.52
C ALA A 84 10.84 10.40 9.98
N GLY A 85 11.00 10.11 11.29
CA GLY A 85 10.69 8.83 11.91
C GLY A 85 11.18 7.60 11.13
N GLY A 86 10.24 6.70 10.81
CA GLY A 86 10.48 5.48 10.03
C GLY A 86 10.72 5.69 8.54
N LEU A 87 10.47 6.89 7.98
CA LEU A 87 10.63 7.15 6.53
C LEU A 87 12.06 6.92 6.04
N LYS A 88 13.06 7.04 6.93
CA LYS A 88 14.45 6.74 6.58
C LYS A 88 14.71 5.29 6.20
N TYR A 89 13.88 4.37 6.70
CA TYR A 89 14.01 2.96 6.36
C TYR A 89 13.55 2.63 4.94
N LEU A 90 12.96 3.59 4.24
CA LEU A 90 12.65 3.46 2.81
C LEU A 90 13.90 3.54 1.93
N GLY A 91 14.95 4.23 2.39
CA GLY A 91 16.20 4.38 1.63
C GLY A 91 17.43 3.77 2.28
N GLN A 92 17.39 3.52 3.60
CA GLN A 92 18.53 2.99 4.34
C GLN A 92 18.11 1.79 5.18
N LYS A 93 18.83 0.67 5.06
CA LYS A 93 18.58 -0.51 5.89
C LYS A 93 18.77 -0.17 7.38
N PRO A 94 17.78 -0.46 8.24
CA PRO A 94 17.95 -0.32 9.69
C PRO A 94 18.90 -1.38 10.25
N GLU A 95 19.56 -1.05 11.36
CA GLU A 95 20.46 -1.98 12.05
C GLU A 95 19.74 -3.21 12.62
N SER A 96 18.45 -3.07 12.97
CA SER A 96 17.63 -4.16 13.51
C SER A 96 16.14 -3.98 13.20
N GLY A 97 15.36 -5.04 13.41
CA GLY A 97 13.89 -5.05 13.32
C GLY A 97 13.32 -5.27 11.92
N TYR A 98 14.11 -5.14 10.85
CA TYR A 98 13.67 -5.45 9.48
C TYR A 98 14.62 -6.43 8.77
N PRO A 99 14.58 -7.71 9.15
CA PRO A 99 15.47 -8.73 8.58
C PRO A 99 15.18 -9.05 7.11
N GLN A 100 13.94 -8.84 6.66
CA GLN A 100 13.52 -9.07 5.27
C GLN A 100 13.73 -7.85 4.36
N TRP A 101 14.29 -6.74 4.87
CA TRP A 101 14.51 -5.54 4.09
C TRP A 101 15.34 -5.82 2.82
N ASP A 102 14.76 -5.49 1.66
CA ASP A 102 15.38 -5.61 0.32
C ASP A 102 15.28 -4.29 -0.47
N GLY A 103 15.43 -3.17 0.25
CA GLY A 103 15.44 -1.83 -0.35
C GLY A 103 16.77 -1.50 -1.05
N PRO A 104 16.96 -0.23 -1.47
CA PRO A 104 16.10 0.92 -1.21
C PRO A 104 14.80 0.90 -2.05
N TYR A 105 13.70 1.35 -1.46
CA TYR A 105 12.36 1.32 -2.07
C TYR A 105 12.00 2.61 -2.83
N MET A 106 12.80 3.67 -2.66
CA MET A 106 12.66 4.94 -3.38
C MET A 106 13.42 4.88 -4.71
N LYS A 107 12.90 5.53 -5.76
CA LYS A 107 13.52 5.57 -7.09
C LYS A 107 14.53 6.74 -7.19
N GLY A 108 15.61 6.56 -7.98
CA GLY A 108 16.53 7.64 -8.38
C GLY A 108 17.75 7.85 -7.46
N ASN A 109 18.46 8.98 -7.65
CA ASN A 109 19.59 9.43 -6.82
C ASN A 109 19.06 9.94 -5.46
N PHE A 110 18.64 9.01 -4.62
CA PHE A 110 18.01 9.28 -3.34
C PHE A 110 19.02 9.82 -2.31
N ASP A 111 18.76 11.03 -1.81
CA ASP A 111 19.36 11.56 -0.59
C ASP A 111 18.27 11.62 0.49
N ILE A 112 18.47 10.84 1.55
CA ILE A 112 17.53 10.76 2.67
C ILE A 112 17.26 12.12 3.31
N THR A 113 18.23 13.02 3.30
CA THR A 113 18.11 14.37 3.87
C THR A 113 17.17 15.26 3.06
N THR A 114 17.06 15.00 1.75
CA THR A 114 16.27 15.82 0.82
C THR A 114 14.83 15.31 0.67
N TYR A 115 14.62 13.99 0.74
CA TYR A 115 13.30 13.38 0.56
C TYR A 115 12.47 13.26 1.84
N THR A 116 13.07 13.55 2.99
CA THR A 116 12.34 13.58 4.28
C THR A 116 11.89 14.97 4.68
N VAL A 117 12.07 15.96 3.79
CA VAL A 117 11.65 17.35 3.98
C VAL A 117 10.73 17.82 2.86
N ASP A 118 9.84 18.74 3.20
CA ASP A 118 9.02 19.49 2.25
C ASP A 118 9.89 20.47 1.43
N ALA A 119 9.27 21.13 0.45
CA ALA A 119 9.97 22.08 -0.41
C ALA A 119 10.42 23.37 0.33
N TRP A 120 9.89 23.62 1.53
CA TRP A 120 10.31 24.71 2.42
C TRP A 120 11.39 24.28 3.43
N GLY A 121 11.87 23.04 3.33
CA GLY A 121 12.96 22.50 4.15
C GLY A 121 12.56 22.00 5.54
N ARG A 122 11.27 21.86 5.83
CA ARG A 122 10.80 21.27 7.10
C ARG A 122 10.58 19.78 6.93
N MET A 123 10.87 19.03 7.98
CA MET A 123 10.69 17.57 7.97
C MET A 123 9.21 17.21 7.84
N PHE A 124 8.92 16.18 7.05
CA PHE A 124 7.60 15.56 7.06
C PHE A 124 7.30 14.97 8.43
N VAL A 125 6.03 15.04 8.83
CA VAL A 125 5.50 14.38 10.03
C VAL A 125 4.93 13.05 9.61
N TYR A 126 5.53 11.96 10.10
CA TYR A 126 5.09 10.60 9.84
C TYR A 126 4.40 10.02 11.09
N THR A 127 3.12 9.70 10.96
CA THR A 127 2.27 9.22 12.06
C THR A 127 1.73 7.83 11.73
N PRO A 128 2.45 6.75 12.07
CA PRO A 128 1.98 5.39 11.85
C PRO A 128 1.01 4.95 12.96
N VAL A 129 0.05 4.11 12.60
CA VAL A 129 -0.96 3.54 13.48
C VAL A 129 -0.74 2.05 13.60
N MET A 130 -0.64 1.58 14.84
CA MET A 130 -0.45 0.17 15.16
C MET A 130 -1.79 -0.51 15.43
N SER A 131 -1.98 -1.70 14.86
CA SER A 131 -3.09 -2.60 15.17
C SER A 131 -2.57 -4.03 15.20
N SER A 132 -3.03 -4.81 16.18
CA SER A 132 -2.59 -6.21 16.37
C SER A 132 -1.06 -6.39 16.33
N ASN A 133 -0.34 -5.46 16.97
CA ASN A 133 1.13 -5.44 17.05
C ASN A 133 1.85 -5.24 15.70
N ARG A 134 1.20 -4.61 14.71
CA ARG A 134 1.79 -4.25 13.41
C ARG A 134 1.43 -2.84 12.99
N TYR A 135 2.30 -2.16 12.26
CA TYR A 135 1.99 -0.84 11.68
C TYR A 135 1.24 -0.99 10.35
N ILE A 136 -0.07 -0.72 10.37
CA ILE A 136 -0.98 -1.05 9.26
C ILE A 136 -1.46 0.16 8.47
N SER A 137 -1.39 1.36 9.03
CA SER A 137 -1.76 2.59 8.34
C SER A 137 -0.87 3.72 8.81
N ALA A 138 -0.74 4.77 8.01
CA ALA A 138 0.02 5.95 8.40
C ALA A 138 -0.49 7.21 7.72
N GLU A 139 -0.27 8.33 8.38
CA GLU A 139 -0.39 9.66 7.81
C GLU A 139 1.01 10.24 7.59
N ILE A 140 1.25 10.82 6.42
CA ILE A 140 2.41 11.68 6.16
C ILE A 140 1.92 13.10 5.90
N ARG A 141 2.46 14.08 6.63
CA ARG A 141 2.03 15.48 6.56
C ARG A 141 3.20 16.43 6.35
N SER A 142 2.98 17.43 5.49
CA SER A 142 3.73 18.70 5.50
C SER A 142 2.80 19.81 5.97
N TYR A 143 3.34 20.74 6.77
CA TYR A 143 2.59 21.88 7.31
C TYR A 143 2.43 23.07 6.35
N GLY A 144 2.63 22.83 5.03
CA GLY A 144 2.40 23.86 4.01
C GLY A 144 3.27 25.12 4.15
N PRO A 145 3.17 26.11 3.26
CA PRO A 145 3.97 27.34 3.31
C PRO A 145 4.13 27.96 4.70
N ASN A 146 3.07 28.01 5.52
CA ASN A 146 3.11 28.72 6.80
C ASN A 146 3.78 27.92 7.94
N GLY A 147 3.87 26.59 7.84
CA GLY A 147 4.48 25.72 8.84
C GLY A 147 3.66 25.52 10.10
N LEU A 148 2.39 25.91 10.08
CA LEU A 148 1.46 25.77 11.18
C LEU A 148 0.66 24.47 11.00
N PRO A 149 0.47 23.69 12.07
CA PRO A 149 -0.22 22.42 11.97
C PRO A 149 -1.75 22.60 11.88
N ASN A 150 -2.40 21.71 11.14
CA ASN A 150 -3.85 21.51 11.09
C ASN A 150 -4.64 22.68 10.49
N ASP A 151 -4.14 23.26 9.41
CA ASP A 151 -4.84 24.29 8.66
C ASP A 151 -5.12 23.88 7.20
N SER A 152 -5.46 24.87 6.37
CA SER A 152 -5.87 24.64 4.99
C SER A 152 -4.71 24.43 4.01
N ASP A 153 -3.47 24.77 4.38
CA ASP A 153 -2.30 24.60 3.51
C ASP A 153 -1.48 23.36 3.82
N ASP A 154 -1.84 22.61 4.87
CA ASP A 154 -1.36 21.26 5.12
C ASP A 154 -1.54 20.34 3.90
N ILE A 155 -0.47 19.63 3.55
CA ILE A 155 -0.47 18.61 2.51
C ILE A 155 -0.35 17.25 3.17
N VAL A 156 -1.38 16.42 3.02
CA VAL A 156 -1.51 15.14 3.71
C VAL A 156 -1.66 14.01 2.71
N VAL A 157 -0.88 12.95 2.91
CA VAL A 157 -1.01 11.68 2.20
C VAL A 157 -1.26 10.56 3.20
N LEU A 158 -2.26 9.73 2.89
CA LEU A 158 -2.67 8.62 3.74
C LEU A 158 -2.26 7.28 3.12
N VAL A 159 -1.77 6.41 3.99
CA VAL A 159 -1.64 4.98 3.74
C VAL A 159 -2.67 4.27 4.59
N GLY A 160 -3.63 3.61 3.96
CA GLY A 160 -4.70 2.93 4.68
C GLY A 160 -4.36 1.48 5.02
N GLU A 161 -5.15 0.88 5.92
CA GLU A 161 -5.03 -0.53 6.28
C GLU A 161 -5.14 -1.44 5.05
N GLN A 162 -5.99 -1.10 4.08
CA GLN A 162 -6.11 -1.89 2.86
C GLN A 162 -4.84 -1.91 1.99
N ASP A 163 -3.93 -0.95 2.19
CA ASP A 163 -2.68 -0.90 1.44
C ASP A 163 -1.61 -1.84 2.04
N THR A 164 -1.81 -2.29 3.30
CA THR A 164 -0.86 -3.13 4.03
C THR A 164 -1.43 -4.51 4.39
N MET A 165 -2.70 -4.57 4.77
CA MET A 165 -3.47 -5.75 5.15
C MET A 165 -4.81 -5.78 4.38
N PRO A 166 -4.80 -5.93 3.05
CA PRO A 166 -6.01 -5.86 2.21
C PRO A 166 -7.04 -6.97 2.48
N THR A 167 -6.62 -8.04 3.15
CA THR A 167 -7.51 -9.19 3.40
C THR A 167 -8.38 -8.95 4.62
N SER A 168 -9.70 -9.04 4.45
CA SER A 168 -10.65 -9.01 5.56
C SER A 168 -10.75 -10.36 6.28
N ARG A 169 -10.86 -11.44 5.50
CA ARG A 169 -10.88 -12.84 5.92
C ARG A 169 -10.71 -13.70 4.67
N LEU A 170 -9.50 -14.18 4.45
CA LEU A 170 -9.21 -15.00 3.28
C LEU A 170 -10.05 -16.28 3.33
N THR A 171 -10.74 -16.61 2.25
CA THR A 171 -11.47 -17.88 2.14
C THR A 171 -10.84 -18.74 1.06
N GLY A 172 -10.26 -19.87 1.46
CA GLY A 172 -9.71 -20.92 0.62
C GLY A 172 -10.75 -21.95 0.26
N LYS A 173 -11.02 -22.16 -1.03
CA LYS A 173 -11.82 -23.31 -1.48
C LYS A 173 -10.90 -24.47 -1.81
N ILE A 174 -11.07 -25.60 -1.16
CA ILE A 174 -10.34 -26.83 -1.47
C ILE A 174 -11.29 -27.77 -2.23
N PRO A 175 -11.02 -28.12 -3.49
CA PRO A 175 -11.75 -29.14 -4.22
C PRO A 175 -11.49 -30.54 -3.64
N PHE A 176 -12.49 -31.42 -3.67
CA PHE A 176 -12.30 -32.84 -3.35
C PHE A 176 -13.00 -33.72 -4.37
N ALA A 177 -12.26 -34.68 -4.93
CA ALA A 177 -12.78 -35.62 -5.92
C ALA A 177 -13.53 -36.81 -5.28
N ASP A 178 -13.27 -37.13 -4.00
CA ASP A 178 -13.90 -38.24 -3.29
C ASP A 178 -14.81 -37.75 -2.16
N HIS A 179 -16.12 -37.87 -2.37
CA HIS A 179 -17.17 -37.50 -1.42
C HIS A 179 -17.51 -38.62 -0.42
N THR A 180 -16.74 -39.71 -0.35
CA THR A 180 -17.15 -40.89 0.44
C THR A 180 -16.72 -40.81 1.91
N SER A 181 -15.61 -40.13 2.20
CA SER A 181 -14.95 -40.10 3.53
C SER A 181 -14.80 -38.68 4.09
N ALA A 182 -14.68 -38.57 5.42
CA ALA A 182 -14.45 -37.30 6.11
C ALA A 182 -12.95 -37.11 6.38
N TYR A 183 -12.43 -35.90 6.14
CA TYR A 183 -11.00 -35.58 6.20
C TYR A 183 -10.74 -34.40 7.14
N SER A 184 -9.48 -34.11 7.42
CA SER A 184 -9.09 -32.81 7.94
C SER A 184 -8.03 -32.18 7.04
N ALA A 185 -8.00 -30.85 6.97
CA ALA A 185 -6.99 -30.10 6.24
C ALA A 185 -6.32 -29.10 7.17
N ARG A 186 -5.00 -29.08 7.13
CA ARG A 186 -4.17 -28.05 7.76
C ARG A 186 -3.61 -27.16 6.67
N THR A 187 -3.83 -25.86 6.79
CA THR A 187 -3.18 -24.88 5.94
C THR A 187 -2.21 -24.08 6.78
N GLU A 188 -0.94 -24.09 6.38
CA GLU A 188 0.14 -23.29 6.95
C GLU A 188 0.41 -22.11 6.01
N PHE A 189 0.64 -20.93 6.58
CA PHE A 189 1.02 -19.71 5.87
C PHE A 189 2.35 -19.21 6.42
N THR A 190 3.25 -18.86 5.50
CA THR A 190 4.53 -18.23 5.81
C THR A 190 4.54 -16.86 5.15
N TYR A 191 4.68 -15.82 5.97
CA TYR A 191 4.61 -14.42 5.51
C TYR A 191 5.50 -13.51 6.35
N PRO A 192 5.93 -12.35 5.83
CA PRO A 192 6.74 -11.42 6.59
C PRO A 192 6.08 -10.90 7.87
N ASP A 193 6.84 -10.91 8.97
CA ASP A 193 6.49 -10.34 10.26
C ASP A 193 7.75 -9.88 10.99
N PRO A 194 7.99 -8.57 11.15
CA PRO A 194 9.19 -8.11 11.85
C PRO A 194 9.12 -8.42 13.35
N ASN A 195 7.92 -8.65 13.89
CA ASN A 195 7.74 -9.00 15.30
C ASN A 195 8.02 -10.48 15.59
N ASP A 196 8.12 -11.32 14.57
CA ASP A 196 8.37 -12.76 14.67
C ASP A 196 9.69 -13.16 14.01
N GLY A 197 10.75 -12.36 14.23
CA GLY A 197 12.08 -12.63 13.65
C GLY A 197 12.15 -12.46 12.13
N GLY A 198 11.16 -11.79 11.53
CA GLY A 198 11.10 -11.49 10.10
C GLY A 198 10.07 -12.30 9.33
N ILE A 199 9.74 -13.50 9.79
CA ILE A 199 8.86 -14.43 9.09
C ILE A 199 7.98 -15.12 10.12
N ARG A 200 6.66 -14.98 9.94
CA ARG A 200 5.67 -15.67 10.76
C ARG A 200 5.12 -16.88 10.05
N ASN A 201 5.00 -17.97 10.81
CA ASN A 201 4.30 -19.19 10.40
C ASN A 201 2.96 -19.27 11.14
N ALA A 202 1.86 -19.05 10.43
CA ALA A 202 0.51 -19.28 10.96
C ALA A 202 -0.04 -20.60 10.43
N SER A 203 -0.89 -21.28 11.19
CA SER A 203 -1.56 -22.48 10.67
C SER A 203 -2.97 -22.62 11.22
N GLU A 204 -3.85 -23.18 10.39
CA GLU A 204 -5.23 -23.47 10.76
C GLU A 204 -5.61 -24.88 10.32
N CYS A 205 -6.20 -25.65 11.24
CA CYS A 205 -6.74 -26.98 10.95
C CYS A 205 -8.25 -26.93 10.94
N ARG A 206 -8.87 -27.52 9.89
CA ARG A 206 -10.32 -27.66 9.79
C ARG A 206 -10.72 -29.08 9.44
N LYS A 207 -11.81 -29.51 10.10
CA LYS A 207 -12.56 -30.71 9.76
C LYS A 207 -13.31 -30.48 8.46
N ILE A 208 -13.20 -31.42 7.53
CA ILE A 208 -13.88 -31.43 6.25
C ILE A 208 -14.86 -32.59 6.32
N ALA A 209 -16.10 -32.25 6.66
CA ALA A 209 -17.17 -33.24 6.70
C ALA A 209 -17.40 -33.81 5.30
N LYS A 210 -18.02 -34.99 5.24
CA LYS A 210 -18.50 -35.58 4.00
C LYS A 210 -19.47 -34.60 3.31
N ALA A 211 -18.99 -33.85 2.33
CA ALA A 211 -19.74 -32.76 1.71
C ALA A 211 -20.41 -33.22 0.41
N GLN A 212 -21.67 -32.84 0.22
CA GLN A 212 -22.41 -32.92 -1.06
C GLN A 212 -22.00 -31.83 -2.07
N SER A 213 -21.09 -30.92 -1.67
CA SER A 213 -20.54 -29.82 -2.47
C SER A 213 -19.16 -30.18 -3.02
N MET A 214 -18.80 -29.67 -4.20
CA MET A 214 -17.52 -29.92 -4.87
C MET A 214 -16.30 -29.30 -4.14
N TYR A 215 -16.52 -28.50 -3.10
CA TYR A 215 -15.44 -27.84 -2.34
C TYR A 215 -15.81 -27.62 -0.87
N THR A 216 -14.78 -27.48 -0.01
CA THR A 216 -14.90 -26.94 1.35
C THR A 216 -14.27 -25.55 1.42
N SER A 217 -14.83 -24.66 2.25
CA SER A 217 -14.26 -23.34 2.51
C SER A 217 -13.49 -23.35 3.83
N ILE A 218 -12.22 -22.97 3.80
CA ILE A 218 -11.44 -22.66 4.98
C ILE A 218 -11.30 -21.14 5.06
N HIS A 219 -11.56 -20.58 6.24
CA HIS A 219 -11.38 -19.16 6.49
C HIS A 219 -10.09 -18.95 7.24
N PHE A 220 -9.38 -17.88 6.94
CA PHE A 220 -8.09 -17.59 7.55
C PHE A 220 -8.04 -16.20 8.16
N GLN A 221 -6.99 -15.96 8.94
CA GLN A 221 -6.67 -14.66 9.53
C GLN A 221 -6.29 -13.64 8.45
N LYS A 222 -6.30 -12.35 8.81
CA LYS A 222 -5.79 -11.29 7.93
C LYS A 222 -4.29 -11.51 7.68
N LEU A 223 -3.88 -11.35 6.44
CA LEU A 223 -2.51 -11.50 5.96
C LEU A 223 -2.04 -10.17 5.33
N PRO A 224 -0.75 -9.83 5.45
CA PRO A 224 -0.20 -8.63 4.83
C PRO A 224 -0.13 -8.76 3.31
N VAL A 225 0.02 -7.64 2.61
CA VAL A 225 0.34 -7.60 1.17
C VAL A 225 1.74 -8.20 0.94
N GLY A 226 1.95 -8.79 -0.24
CA GLY A 226 3.25 -9.34 -0.63
C GLY A 226 3.22 -10.83 -0.94
N LYS A 227 4.41 -11.44 -0.99
CA LYS A 227 4.59 -12.86 -1.32
C LYS A 227 4.30 -13.72 -0.11
N ILE A 228 3.32 -14.60 -0.22
CA ILE A 228 2.93 -15.50 0.85
C ILE A 228 3.03 -16.93 0.34
N THR A 229 3.74 -17.76 1.10
CA THR A 229 3.76 -19.20 0.86
C THR A 229 2.63 -19.82 1.65
N TYR A 230 1.84 -20.68 1.02
CA TYR A 230 0.86 -21.48 1.73
C TYR A 230 1.04 -22.95 1.41
N LYS A 231 0.89 -23.78 2.44
CA LYS A 231 1.02 -25.22 2.36
C LYS A 231 -0.23 -25.85 2.93
N THR A 232 -0.98 -26.54 2.09
CA THR A 232 -2.19 -27.27 2.51
C THR A 232 -1.91 -28.77 2.55
N SER A 233 -2.11 -29.37 3.71
CA SER A 233 -1.92 -30.81 3.94
C SER A 233 -3.25 -31.44 4.33
N ILE A 234 -3.62 -32.54 3.69
CA ILE A 234 -4.87 -33.29 3.96
C ILE A 234 -4.53 -34.53 4.76
N TYR A 235 -5.36 -34.84 5.75
CA TYR A 235 -5.23 -36.00 6.63
C TYR A 235 -6.50 -36.86 6.56
N ALA A 236 -6.32 -38.17 6.45
CA ALA A 236 -7.42 -39.15 6.51
C ALA A 236 -8.16 -39.12 7.85
N ALA A 237 -7.47 -38.71 8.92
CA ALA A 237 -8.08 -38.61 10.23
C ALA A 237 -8.99 -37.36 10.32
N TYR A 238 -10.29 -37.58 10.58
CA TYR A 238 -11.27 -36.52 10.81
C TYR A 238 -11.16 -35.92 12.22
N ASN A 239 -10.17 -35.07 12.46
CA ASN A 239 -9.93 -34.44 13.76
C ASN A 239 -9.67 -32.93 13.66
N THR A 240 -9.67 -32.23 14.80
CA THR A 240 -9.49 -30.77 14.86
C THR A 240 -8.02 -30.34 14.96
N ASN A 241 -7.10 -31.29 15.08
CA ASN A 241 -5.69 -31.03 15.34
C ASN A 241 -4.81 -31.35 14.13
N CYS A 242 -5.38 -31.98 13.09
CA CYS A 242 -4.69 -32.45 11.89
C CYS A 242 -3.46 -33.31 12.23
N ASN A 243 -3.65 -34.22 13.20
CA ASN A 243 -2.60 -35.14 13.65
C ASN A 243 -2.52 -36.38 12.76
N GLY A 244 -1.31 -36.88 12.52
CA GLY A 244 -1.04 -38.11 11.75
C GLY A 244 -0.22 -37.84 10.49
N ALA A 245 -0.07 -38.85 9.64
CA ALA A 245 0.55 -38.69 8.33
C ALA A 245 -0.41 -37.99 7.36
N ALA A 246 0.06 -36.95 6.67
CA ALA A 246 -0.69 -36.33 5.60
C ALA A 246 -0.79 -37.31 4.42
N VAL A 247 -1.99 -37.42 3.86
CA VAL A 247 -2.29 -38.27 2.70
C VAL A 247 -1.89 -37.56 1.41
N SER A 248 -2.00 -36.22 1.40
CA SER A 248 -1.52 -35.38 0.31
C SER A 248 -1.14 -34.01 0.85
N THR A 249 -0.22 -33.34 0.17
CA THR A 249 0.31 -32.03 0.54
C THR A 249 0.57 -31.24 -0.71
N LEU A 250 0.00 -30.04 -0.78
CA LEU A 250 0.25 -29.07 -1.82
C LEU A 250 0.91 -27.85 -1.20
N GLU A 251 2.02 -27.45 -1.81
CA GLU A 251 2.68 -26.20 -1.50
C GLU A 251 2.59 -25.29 -2.71
N SER A 252 2.17 -24.05 -2.48
CA SER A 252 2.04 -23.06 -3.53
C SER A 252 2.28 -21.67 -2.97
N TYR A 253 2.52 -20.73 -3.87
CA TYR A 253 2.73 -19.34 -3.54
C TYR A 253 1.53 -18.54 -4.01
N TYR A 254 1.04 -17.67 -3.16
CA TYR A 254 0.01 -16.71 -3.51
C TYR A 254 0.49 -15.31 -3.21
N PHE A 255 0.25 -14.42 -4.14
CA PHE A 255 0.54 -13.00 -3.97
C PHE A 255 -0.73 -12.30 -3.55
N ILE A 256 -0.74 -11.77 -2.34
CA ILE A 256 -1.86 -10.98 -1.85
C ILE A 256 -1.76 -9.59 -2.45
N ASN A 257 -2.81 -9.17 -3.15
CA ASN A 257 -2.95 -7.83 -3.71
C ASN A 257 -3.89 -6.97 -2.86
N ASP A 258 -3.88 -5.66 -3.15
CA ASP A 258 -4.56 -4.59 -2.42
C ASP A 258 -6.10 -4.70 -2.38
N SER A 259 -6.68 -5.65 -3.10
CA SER A 259 -8.14 -5.91 -3.11
C SER A 259 -8.48 -7.38 -2.89
N ALA A 260 -7.51 -8.19 -2.47
CA ALA A 260 -7.70 -9.61 -2.25
C ALA A 260 -8.64 -9.83 -1.06
N LYS A 261 -9.85 -10.32 -1.34
CA LYS A 261 -10.83 -10.73 -0.32
C LYS A 261 -10.84 -12.24 -0.12
N GLU A 262 -10.57 -13.00 -1.18
CA GLU A 262 -10.60 -14.46 -1.21
C GLU A 262 -9.39 -15.01 -1.98
N MET A 263 -8.98 -16.25 -1.69
CA MET A 263 -7.92 -16.97 -2.39
C MET A 263 -8.47 -18.34 -2.77
N LEU A 264 -8.47 -18.68 -4.04
CA LEU A 264 -8.82 -20.04 -4.45
C LEU A 264 -7.59 -20.92 -4.30
N VAL A 265 -7.70 -21.95 -3.46
CA VAL A 265 -6.64 -22.93 -3.23
C VAL A 265 -6.99 -24.16 -4.06
N ASP A 266 -6.63 -24.13 -5.34
CA ASP A 266 -6.96 -25.24 -6.22
C ASP A 266 -6.12 -26.46 -5.85
N PHE A 267 -6.79 -27.50 -5.37
CA PHE A 267 -6.18 -28.73 -4.89
C PHE A 267 -6.82 -29.89 -5.66
N HIS A 268 -6.00 -30.55 -6.47
CA HIS A 268 -6.38 -31.80 -7.10
C HIS A 268 -5.61 -32.91 -6.38
N PRO A 269 -6.28 -33.82 -5.64
CA PRO A 269 -5.63 -34.95 -5.01
C PRO A 269 -5.02 -35.92 -6.03
#